data_AF-A0A8C2KHG4-F1
#
_entry.id   AF-A0A8C2KHG4-F1
#
_cell.length_a   1.000
_cell.length_b   1.000
_cell.length_c   1.000
_cell.angle_alpha   90.00
_cell.angle_beta   90.00
_cell.angle_gamma   90.00
#
_symmetry.space_group_name_H-M   'P 1'
#
loop_
_entity.id
_entity.type
_entity.pdbx_description
1 polymer ?
#
loop_
_entity_poly.entity_id
_entity_poly.type
_entity_poly.pdbx_seq_one_letter_code
_entity_poly.pdbx_strand_id
1 'polypeptide(L)'
;MLYTCAFPCIVLSSTPWLLFRPLNTAGKSLSVSTSLQSRWSSTPGTGKTPWLCGKPPGWPTSSPFRWKSSRCFSPSASFRLLKVSQWLRKVFGQQPVPEFEVNTRTVEILYELAESSETRCREAELLIKDHEQKTEEYGSDGTHLQEVLLQAVGLQAGGLSKPAVDLLSALEGTAEVLKLRDTSLGSYMPAINKLTNDALEAEKTDRRLQRELTAVRTKMTAAVVLRKKLQDDLMKITHTQQVEAATAEERLLNMDFMKNKSRDLACRNKIVQEKLDSRQMEDSLTHQAIVQLSEKITALKEESLPLKKKLEPYSDLSPSPALARVKIEEAKRELAALDAQLEQKVDFMNTLF
;
A
#
# COMPACT_ATOMS: atom_id res chain seq x y z
N MET A 1 -34.45 -30.79 -7.06
CA MET A 1 -35.17 -31.50 -8.13
C MET A 1 -35.30 -30.54 -9.30
N LEU A 2 -34.57 -30.83 -10.37
CA LEU A 2 -34.58 -30.15 -11.65
C LEU A 2 -35.89 -30.49 -12.38
N TYR A 3 -36.54 -29.50 -13.00
CA TYR A 3 -37.20 -29.73 -14.30
C TYR A 3 -37.09 -28.46 -15.14
N THR A 4 -36.12 -28.53 -16.04
CA THR A 4 -36.03 -27.83 -17.31
C THR A 4 -37.28 -28.14 -18.17
N CYS A 5 -38.01 -27.10 -18.60
CA CYS A 5 -38.85 -27.18 -19.79
C CYS A 5 -38.58 -25.93 -20.63
N ALA A 6 -38.25 -26.19 -21.89
CA ALA A 6 -37.72 -25.26 -22.86
C ALA A 6 -38.70 -24.15 -23.22
N PHE A 7 -38.23 -22.91 -23.12
CA PHE A 7 -38.74 -21.76 -23.86
C PHE A 7 -37.96 -21.66 -25.17
N PRO A 8 -38.61 -21.59 -26.33
CA PRO A 8 -38.06 -20.86 -27.45
C PRO A 8 -38.95 -19.66 -27.80
N CYS A 9 -38.30 -18.57 -28.20
CA CYS A 9 -38.89 -17.35 -28.78
C CYS A 9 -39.37 -16.24 -27.83
N ILE A 10 -38.58 -15.88 -26.81
CA ILE A 10 -38.48 -14.48 -26.37
C ILE A 10 -37.01 -14.15 -26.10
N VAL A 11 -36.25 -13.80 -27.14
CA VAL A 11 -34.92 -13.19 -26.98
C VAL A 11 -35.10 -11.67 -26.99
N LEU A 12 -35.11 -11.03 -25.82
CA LEU A 12 -34.92 -9.59 -25.70
C LEU A 12 -33.42 -9.31 -25.79
N SER A 13 -33.00 -8.54 -26.80
CA SER A 13 -31.63 -8.07 -26.95
C SER A 13 -31.40 -6.82 -26.11
N SER A 14 -30.47 -6.91 -25.15
CA SER A 14 -29.62 -5.80 -24.75
C SER A 14 -28.38 -6.34 -24.03
N THR A 15 -27.24 -6.19 -24.70
CA THR A 15 -25.87 -6.12 -24.12
C THR A 15 -25.77 -4.94 -23.12
N PRO A 16 -24.67 -4.74 -22.35
CA PRO A 16 -23.35 -5.41 -22.34
C PRO A 16 -22.81 -5.74 -20.92
N TRP A 17 -22.06 -6.83 -20.71
CA TRP A 17 -21.18 -6.94 -19.54
C TRP A 17 -19.79 -7.46 -19.87
N LEU A 18 -18.84 -6.65 -19.43
CA LEU A 18 -17.40 -6.81 -19.40
C LEU A 18 -16.95 -7.89 -18.41
N LEU A 19 -15.81 -8.51 -18.75
CA LEU A 19 -14.74 -9.02 -17.86
C LEU A 19 -15.09 -10.12 -16.84
N PHE A 20 -14.53 -11.31 -17.02
CA PHE A 20 -13.41 -11.80 -16.19
C PHE A 20 -12.88 -13.15 -16.72
N ARG A 21 -11.57 -13.22 -16.89
CA ARG A 21 -10.80 -14.42 -17.29
C ARG A 21 -10.00 -14.86 -16.07
N PRO A 22 -9.89 -16.16 -15.75
CA PRO A 22 -8.72 -16.66 -15.06
C PRO A 22 -7.91 -17.63 -15.93
N LEU A 23 -6.61 -17.56 -15.71
CA LEU A 23 -5.54 -18.35 -16.28
C LEU A 23 -5.50 -19.78 -15.72
N ASN A 24 -4.89 -20.64 -16.54
CA ASN A 24 -3.92 -21.70 -16.23
C ASN A 24 -4.34 -23.19 -16.10
N THR A 25 -3.91 -23.93 -17.13
CA THR A 25 -3.00 -25.10 -17.12
C THR A 25 -3.27 -26.28 -16.18
N ALA A 26 -3.49 -27.46 -16.77
CA ALA A 26 -2.57 -28.61 -16.73
C ALA A 26 -3.22 -29.83 -17.40
N GLY A 27 -2.47 -30.53 -18.27
CA GLY A 27 -2.94 -31.71 -18.97
C GLY A 27 -2.96 -33.00 -18.13
N LYS A 28 -3.61 -34.02 -18.67
CA LYS A 28 -3.18 -35.43 -18.67
C LYS A 28 -4.08 -36.26 -19.58
N SER A 29 -3.43 -37.02 -20.45
CA SER A 29 -3.98 -38.08 -21.29
C SER A 29 -4.45 -39.27 -20.48
N LEU A 30 -5.51 -39.96 -20.93
CA LEU A 30 -5.59 -41.42 -20.90
C LEU A 30 -6.69 -41.92 -21.84
N SER A 31 -6.30 -42.84 -22.72
CA SER A 31 -7.10 -43.63 -23.64
C SER A 31 -7.62 -44.91 -22.97
N VAL A 32 -8.63 -45.53 -23.61
CA VAL A 32 -9.11 -46.95 -23.62
C VAL A 32 -10.64 -46.91 -23.78
N SER A 33 -11.22 -47.12 -24.95
CA SER A 33 -11.53 -48.37 -25.70
C SER A 33 -12.77 -49.17 -25.25
N THR A 34 -13.79 -49.10 -26.11
CA THR A 34 -14.61 -50.17 -26.73
C THR A 34 -15.85 -50.81 -26.05
N SER A 35 -16.95 -50.76 -26.83
CA SER A 35 -17.98 -51.79 -27.10
C SER A 35 -19.26 -51.91 -26.24
N LEU A 36 -20.42 -51.75 -26.90
CA LEU A 36 -21.54 -52.73 -27.07
C LEU A 36 -22.82 -51.96 -27.51
N GLN A 37 -23.17 -51.90 -28.80
CA GLN A 37 -24.05 -52.81 -29.56
C GLN A 37 -25.54 -52.90 -29.13
N SER A 38 -26.37 -52.36 -30.03
CA SER A 38 -27.60 -52.96 -30.60
C SER A 38 -28.91 -52.96 -29.81
N ARG A 39 -29.98 -52.50 -30.48
CA ARG A 39 -31.09 -53.34 -31.01
C ARG A 39 -32.44 -52.59 -30.92
N TRP A 40 -32.96 -52.13 -32.07
CA TRP A 40 -34.39 -51.90 -32.26
C TRP A 40 -34.81 -52.68 -33.50
N SER A 41 -35.76 -53.61 -33.31
CA SER A 41 -36.40 -54.41 -34.36
C SER A 41 -37.91 -54.31 -34.18
N SER A 42 -38.57 -53.94 -35.28
CA SER A 42 -39.88 -54.37 -35.81
C SER A 42 -41.08 -54.67 -34.87
N THR A 43 -42.15 -53.86 -35.03
CA THR A 43 -43.59 -54.14 -35.34
C THR A 43 -44.21 -55.56 -35.17
N PRO A 44 -45.56 -55.79 -35.23
CA PRO A 44 -46.77 -54.92 -35.22
C PRO A 44 -48.00 -55.48 -34.41
N GLY A 45 -49.16 -54.80 -34.42
CA GLY A 45 -50.50 -55.42 -34.23
C GLY A 45 -51.52 -54.55 -33.45
N THR A 46 -52.49 -53.88 -34.09
CA THR A 46 -53.87 -54.32 -34.46
C THR A 46 -54.97 -53.89 -33.48
N GLY A 47 -56.07 -53.34 -34.02
CA GLY A 47 -57.41 -53.27 -33.39
C GLY A 47 -57.88 -51.85 -33.07
N LYS A 48 -58.54 -51.15 -34.00
CA LYS A 48 -60.02 -51.05 -34.14
C LYS A 48 -60.75 -50.52 -32.90
N THR A 49 -61.39 -49.37 -33.10
CA THR A 49 -62.50 -48.70 -32.39
C THR A 49 -63.68 -49.66 -32.08
N PRO A 50 -64.79 -49.29 -31.38
CA PRO A 50 -65.29 -47.95 -30.98
C PRO A 50 -65.91 -47.90 -29.55
N TRP A 51 -66.49 -46.74 -29.15
CA TRP A 51 -67.83 -46.60 -28.51
C TRP A 51 -67.93 -45.50 -27.43
N LEU A 52 -68.96 -44.66 -27.65
CA LEU A 52 -70.00 -44.20 -26.72
C LEU A 52 -69.73 -43.09 -25.71
N CYS A 53 -70.45 -41.99 -25.98
CA CYS A 53 -71.06 -41.06 -25.03
C CYS A 53 -71.62 -41.75 -23.79
N GLY A 54 -71.17 -41.30 -22.63
CA GLY A 54 -71.84 -41.47 -21.35
C GLY A 54 -71.62 -40.23 -20.48
N LYS A 55 -72.68 -39.45 -20.24
CA LYS A 55 -72.86 -38.71 -18.98
C LYS A 55 -73.40 -39.72 -17.93
N PRO A 56 -73.48 -39.47 -16.60
CA PRO A 56 -73.26 -38.25 -15.78
C PRO A 56 -72.44 -38.61 -14.50
N PRO A 57 -72.60 -38.05 -13.27
CA PRO A 57 -73.17 -36.79 -12.78
C PRO A 57 -72.22 -36.01 -11.82
N GLY A 58 -72.67 -34.86 -11.33
CA GLY A 58 -72.12 -34.27 -10.11
C GLY A 58 -71.45 -32.91 -10.32
N TRP A 59 -72.27 -31.87 -10.41
CA TRP A 59 -71.81 -30.52 -10.09
C TRP A 59 -71.64 -30.41 -8.57
N PRO A 60 -70.54 -29.80 -8.12
CA PRO A 60 -70.62 -28.81 -7.06
C PRO A 60 -70.39 -27.44 -7.67
N THR A 61 -71.45 -26.64 -7.61
CA THR A 61 -71.43 -25.18 -7.62
C THR A 61 -70.26 -24.64 -6.79
N SER A 62 -69.32 -23.94 -7.44
CA SER A 62 -68.35 -23.07 -6.79
C SER A 62 -67.70 -22.12 -7.80
N SER A 63 -68.24 -20.90 -7.84
CA SER A 63 -67.62 -19.63 -8.26
C SER A 63 -67.21 -19.41 -9.72
N PRO A 64 -67.88 -18.48 -10.43
CA PRO A 64 -67.39 -17.94 -11.69
C PRO A 64 -66.22 -16.98 -11.41
N PHE A 65 -65.20 -17.02 -12.28
CA PHE A 65 -64.19 -15.98 -12.40
C PHE A 65 -64.87 -14.61 -12.37
N ARG A 66 -64.73 -13.93 -11.23
CA ARG A 66 -65.36 -12.64 -10.98
C ARG A 66 -64.50 -11.57 -11.65
N TRP A 67 -64.82 -11.24 -12.89
CA TRP A 67 -64.34 -10.03 -13.55
C TRP A 67 -64.90 -8.81 -12.79
N LYS A 68 -64.19 -8.35 -11.75
CA LYS A 68 -64.47 -7.03 -11.17
C LYS A 68 -63.81 -5.98 -12.06
N SER A 69 -64.55 -5.45 -13.03
CA SER A 69 -64.41 -4.05 -13.42
C SER A 69 -65.59 -3.61 -14.29
N SER A 70 -66.45 -2.80 -13.70
CA SER A 70 -67.41 -1.97 -14.41
C SER A 70 -66.65 -0.87 -15.15
N ARG A 71 -66.50 -1.00 -16.47
CA ARG A 71 -66.26 0.11 -17.40
C ARG A 71 -66.49 -0.37 -18.83
N CYS A 72 -67.35 0.33 -19.56
CA CYS A 72 -67.64 0.06 -20.96
C CYS A 72 -66.34 0.17 -21.78
N PHE A 73 -65.82 -0.96 -22.26
CA PHE A 73 -64.70 -0.97 -23.19
C PHE A 73 -65.20 -0.60 -24.59
N SER A 74 -64.40 0.18 -25.33
CA SER A 74 -64.65 0.45 -26.74
C SER A 74 -64.54 -0.86 -27.56
N PRO A 75 -65.24 -0.99 -28.70
CA PRO A 75 -65.18 -2.20 -29.55
C PRO A 75 -63.76 -2.60 -29.99
N SER A 76 -62.82 -1.65 -30.02
CA SER A 76 -61.40 -1.89 -30.32
C SER A 76 -60.65 -2.56 -29.16
N ALA A 77 -60.98 -2.22 -27.91
CA ALA A 77 -60.31 -2.77 -26.74
C ALA A 77 -60.74 -4.21 -26.40
N SER A 78 -61.98 -4.59 -26.72
CA SER A 78 -62.47 -5.97 -26.58
C SER A 78 -61.78 -6.92 -27.57
N PHE A 79 -61.52 -6.47 -28.80
CA PHE A 79 -60.76 -7.22 -29.80
C PHE A 79 -59.31 -7.48 -29.35
N ARG A 80 -58.63 -6.44 -28.84
CA ARG A 80 -57.25 -6.57 -28.32
C ARG A 80 -57.17 -7.54 -27.15
N LEU A 81 -58.12 -7.50 -26.23
CA LEU A 81 -58.18 -8.43 -25.10
C LEU A 81 -58.37 -9.89 -25.55
N LEU A 82 -59.18 -10.13 -26.59
CA LEU A 82 -59.36 -11.47 -27.17
C LEU A 82 -58.07 -12.01 -27.77
N LYS A 83 -57.35 -11.18 -28.54
CA LYS A 83 -56.06 -11.52 -29.15
C LYS A 83 -55.01 -11.82 -28.08
N VAL A 84 -54.91 -10.99 -27.04
CA VAL A 84 -54.02 -11.22 -25.88
C VAL A 84 -54.36 -12.54 -25.18
N SER A 85 -55.64 -12.81 -24.95
CA SER A 85 -56.07 -14.05 -24.29
C SER A 85 -55.72 -15.30 -25.10
N GLN A 86 -55.85 -15.24 -26.43
CA GLN A 86 -55.46 -16.34 -27.32
C GLN A 86 -53.95 -16.53 -27.35
N TRP A 87 -53.18 -15.44 -27.44
CA TRP A 87 -51.72 -15.47 -27.42
C TRP A 87 -51.20 -16.04 -26.08
N LEU A 88 -51.73 -15.59 -24.94
CA LEU A 88 -51.36 -16.12 -23.63
C LEU A 88 -51.65 -17.63 -23.52
N ARG A 89 -52.82 -18.10 -23.99
CA ARG A 89 -53.10 -19.55 -24.05
C ARG A 89 -52.10 -20.31 -24.92
N LYS A 90 -51.68 -19.74 -26.05
CA LYS A 90 -50.68 -20.36 -26.93
C LYS A 90 -49.30 -20.42 -26.27
N VAL A 91 -48.90 -19.36 -25.56
CA VAL A 91 -47.60 -19.27 -24.86
C VAL A 91 -47.53 -20.21 -23.66
N PHE A 92 -48.58 -20.25 -22.84
CA PHE A 92 -48.62 -21.10 -21.64
C PHE A 92 -49.04 -22.55 -21.93
N GLY A 93 -49.63 -22.82 -23.10
CA GLY A 93 -50.01 -24.17 -23.53
C GLY A 93 -50.97 -24.83 -22.55
N GLN A 94 -50.48 -25.85 -21.83
CA GLN A 94 -51.25 -26.60 -20.82
C GLN A 94 -51.19 -25.98 -19.41
N GLN A 95 -50.35 -24.97 -19.18
CA GLN A 95 -50.24 -24.30 -17.89
C GLN A 95 -51.33 -23.23 -17.75
N PRO A 96 -51.89 -23.03 -16.54
CA PRO A 96 -52.83 -21.96 -16.30
C PRO A 96 -52.15 -20.60 -16.50
N VAL A 97 -52.82 -19.69 -17.21
CA VAL A 97 -52.35 -18.32 -17.41
C VAL A 97 -52.36 -17.61 -16.04
N PRO A 98 -51.24 -17.02 -15.59
CA PRO A 98 -51.18 -16.28 -14.34
C PRO A 98 -52.20 -15.13 -14.30
N GLU A 99 -52.80 -14.89 -13.14
CA GLU A 99 -53.72 -13.77 -12.96
C GLU A 99 -52.98 -12.44 -13.18
N PHE A 100 -53.59 -11.53 -13.94
CA PHE A 100 -53.05 -10.20 -14.21
C PHE A 100 -54.16 -9.15 -14.17
N GLU A 101 -53.80 -7.90 -13.90
CA GLU A 101 -54.74 -6.79 -13.85
C GLU A 101 -55.17 -6.40 -15.28
N VAL A 102 -56.46 -6.55 -15.59
CA VAL A 102 -57.02 -6.19 -16.89
C VAL A 102 -57.39 -4.71 -16.92
N ASN A 103 -56.36 -3.90 -17.10
CA ASN A 103 -56.46 -2.45 -17.32
C ASN A 103 -56.12 -2.13 -18.79
N THR A 104 -56.66 -1.05 -19.34
CA THR A 104 -56.42 -0.60 -20.73
C THR A 104 -54.94 -0.54 -21.06
N ARG A 105 -54.11 -0.02 -20.15
CA ARG A 105 -52.65 0.04 -20.32
C ARG A 105 -52.01 -1.35 -20.39
N THR A 106 -52.42 -2.26 -19.51
CA THR A 106 -51.88 -3.63 -19.46
C THR A 106 -52.27 -4.41 -20.70
N VAL A 107 -53.51 -4.27 -21.18
CA VAL A 107 -53.98 -4.95 -22.40
C VAL A 107 -53.28 -4.41 -23.64
N GLU A 108 -53.01 -3.11 -23.73
CA GLU A 108 -52.26 -2.53 -24.87
C GLU A 108 -50.83 -3.07 -24.91
N ILE A 109 -50.12 -3.07 -23.78
CA ILE A 109 -48.74 -3.59 -23.68
C ILE A 109 -48.69 -5.08 -24.03
N LEU A 110 -49.63 -5.88 -23.52
CA LEU A 110 -49.69 -7.30 -23.84
C LEU A 110 -50.09 -7.55 -25.30
N TYR A 111 -50.90 -6.68 -25.90
CA TYR A 111 -51.28 -6.77 -27.30
C TYR A 111 -50.09 -6.48 -28.21
N GLU A 112 -49.35 -5.40 -27.95
CA GLU A 112 -48.10 -5.09 -28.66
C GLU A 112 -47.07 -6.22 -28.50
N LEU A 113 -46.95 -6.79 -27.30
CA LEU A 113 -46.08 -7.93 -27.04
C LEU A 113 -46.53 -9.18 -27.81
N ALA A 114 -47.83 -9.44 -27.90
CA ALA A 114 -48.38 -10.55 -28.67
C ALA A 114 -48.11 -10.38 -30.17
N GLU A 115 -48.32 -9.18 -30.71
CA GLU A 115 -48.06 -8.85 -32.12
C GLU A 115 -46.56 -8.95 -32.45
N SER A 116 -45.70 -8.41 -31.58
CA SER A 116 -44.25 -8.53 -31.70
C SER A 116 -43.79 -9.99 -31.62
N SER A 117 -44.32 -10.77 -30.68
CA SER A 117 -44.02 -12.19 -30.51
C SER A 117 -44.42 -13.00 -31.73
N GLU A 118 -45.65 -12.84 -32.23
CA GLU A 118 -46.13 -13.54 -33.42
C GLU A 118 -45.33 -13.17 -34.67
N THR A 119 -45.02 -11.89 -34.86
CA THR A 119 -44.19 -11.41 -35.98
C THR A 119 -42.81 -12.06 -35.96
N ARG A 120 -42.15 -12.04 -34.79
CA ARG A 120 -40.83 -12.67 -34.63
C ARG A 120 -40.86 -14.18 -34.79
N CYS A 121 -41.93 -14.85 -34.34
CA CYS A 121 -42.09 -16.28 -34.55
C CYS A 121 -42.25 -16.61 -36.03
N ARG A 122 -43.00 -15.80 -36.78
CA ARG A 122 -43.15 -15.93 -38.22
C ARG A 122 -41.83 -15.69 -38.96
N GLU A 123 -41.06 -14.69 -38.57
CA GLU A 123 -39.72 -14.43 -39.13
C GLU A 123 -38.77 -15.60 -38.88
N ALA A 124 -38.75 -16.13 -37.64
CA ALA A 124 -37.95 -17.30 -37.30
C ALA A 124 -38.36 -18.53 -38.11
N GLU A 125 -39.67 -18.77 -38.29
CA GLU A 125 -40.19 -19.87 -39.10
C GLU A 125 -39.76 -19.74 -40.58
N LEU A 126 -39.80 -18.53 -41.14
CA LEU A 126 -39.32 -18.28 -42.49
C LEU A 126 -37.81 -18.53 -42.63
N LEU A 127 -37.02 -18.12 -41.64
CA LEU A 127 -35.58 -18.35 -41.62
C LEU A 127 -35.24 -19.84 -41.50
N ILE A 128 -36.00 -20.60 -40.69
CA ILE A 128 -35.86 -22.06 -40.62
C ILE A 128 -36.15 -22.69 -41.99
N LYS A 129 -37.26 -22.31 -42.64
CA LYS A 129 -37.62 -22.81 -43.97
C LYS A 129 -36.56 -22.49 -45.04
N ASP A 130 -36.01 -21.28 -45.01
CA ASP A 130 -34.91 -20.87 -45.89
C ASP A 130 -33.64 -21.71 -45.65
N HIS A 131 -33.28 -22.00 -44.40
CA HIS A 131 -32.15 -22.87 -44.08
C HIS A 131 -32.38 -24.33 -44.47
N GLU A 132 -33.59 -24.86 -44.27
CA GLU A 132 -33.97 -26.21 -44.72
C GLU A 132 -33.83 -26.32 -46.24
N GLN A 133 -34.41 -25.36 -46.98
CA GLN A 133 -34.28 -25.28 -48.44
C GLN A 133 -32.80 -25.22 -48.88
N LYS A 134 -31.99 -24.33 -48.30
CA LYS A 134 -30.56 -24.22 -48.62
C LYS A 134 -29.81 -25.51 -48.33
N THR A 135 -30.17 -26.23 -47.27
CA THR A 135 -29.55 -27.52 -46.92
C THR A 135 -29.86 -28.57 -47.99
N GLU A 136 -31.11 -28.61 -48.47
CA GLU A 136 -31.53 -29.50 -49.56
C GLU A 136 -30.85 -29.14 -50.88
N GLU A 137 -30.77 -27.85 -51.21
CA GLU A 137 -30.08 -27.33 -52.40
C GLU A 137 -28.59 -27.70 -52.38
N TYR A 138 -27.88 -27.37 -51.30
CA TYR A 138 -26.45 -27.69 -51.17
C TYR A 138 -26.18 -29.20 -51.11
N GLY A 139 -27.08 -29.99 -50.51
CA GLY A 139 -26.98 -31.45 -50.52
C GLY A 139 -27.14 -32.04 -51.92
N SER A 140 -28.07 -31.49 -52.71
CA SER A 140 -28.32 -31.88 -54.09
C SER A 140 -27.15 -31.48 -55.00
N ASP A 141 -26.66 -30.25 -54.87
CA ASP A 141 -25.48 -29.75 -55.59
C ASP A 141 -24.23 -30.58 -55.25
N GLY A 142 -24.03 -30.92 -53.97
CA GLY A 142 -22.93 -31.77 -53.54
C GLY A 142 -22.98 -33.16 -54.19
N THR A 143 -24.17 -33.76 -54.25
CA THR A 143 -24.38 -35.05 -54.92
C THR A 143 -24.13 -34.93 -56.43
N HIS A 144 -24.64 -33.88 -57.06
CA HIS A 144 -24.42 -33.60 -58.47
C HIS A 144 -22.94 -33.44 -58.82
N LEU A 145 -22.19 -32.66 -58.03
CA LEU A 145 -20.75 -32.48 -58.23
C LEU A 145 -19.98 -33.78 -58.05
N GLN A 146 -20.37 -34.62 -57.09
CA GLN A 146 -19.77 -35.95 -56.90
C GLN A 146 -19.97 -36.84 -58.13
N GLU A 147 -21.17 -36.84 -58.72
CA GLU A 147 -21.46 -37.58 -59.96
C GLU A 147 -20.65 -37.04 -61.14
N VAL A 148 -20.57 -35.71 -61.30
CA VAL A 148 -19.78 -35.07 -62.35
C VAL A 148 -18.29 -35.42 -62.23
N LEU A 149 -17.72 -35.39 -61.03
CA LEU A 149 -16.32 -35.77 -60.79
C LEU A 149 -16.05 -37.23 -61.14
N LEU A 150 -16.99 -38.12 -60.80
CA LEU A 150 -16.90 -39.53 -61.14
C LEU A 150 -16.97 -39.76 -62.65
N GLN A 151 -17.88 -39.08 -63.36
CA GLN A 151 -18.07 -39.25 -64.80
C GLN A 151 -16.96 -38.59 -65.64
N ALA A 152 -16.52 -37.39 -65.26
CA ALA A 152 -15.58 -36.60 -66.05
C ALA A 152 -14.11 -36.98 -65.81
N VAL A 153 -13.75 -37.32 -64.56
CA VAL A 153 -12.34 -37.53 -64.16
C VAL A 153 -12.12 -38.93 -63.56
N GLY A 154 -13.18 -39.72 -63.34
CA GLY A 154 -13.06 -41.04 -62.71
C GLY A 154 -12.63 -40.98 -61.24
N LEU A 155 -12.73 -39.82 -60.60
CA LEU A 155 -12.29 -39.62 -59.23
C LEU A 155 -13.38 -40.04 -58.26
N GLN A 156 -13.07 -41.05 -57.45
CA GLN A 156 -13.91 -41.50 -56.34
C GLN A 156 -13.13 -41.33 -55.04
N ALA A 157 -13.80 -40.94 -53.95
CA ALA A 157 -13.16 -40.73 -52.64
C ALA A 157 -12.38 -41.98 -52.15
N GLY A 158 -12.85 -43.19 -52.50
CA GLY A 158 -12.15 -44.45 -52.18
C GLY A 158 -11.04 -44.86 -53.16
N GLY A 159 -10.90 -44.17 -54.30
CA GLY A 159 -9.89 -44.43 -55.33
C GLY A 159 -8.61 -43.60 -55.18
N LEU A 160 -8.59 -42.65 -54.24
CA LEU A 160 -7.42 -41.80 -53.97
C LEU A 160 -6.44 -42.52 -53.04
N SER A 161 -5.14 -42.27 -53.26
CA SER A 161 -4.11 -42.72 -52.34
C SER A 161 -4.26 -42.00 -50.99
N LYS A 162 -3.90 -42.68 -49.89
CA LYS A 162 -3.98 -42.09 -48.55
C LYS A 162 -3.26 -40.72 -48.44
N PRO A 163 -2.05 -40.52 -49.00
CA PRO A 163 -1.41 -39.19 -48.97
C PRO A 163 -2.20 -38.10 -49.69
N ALA A 164 -2.89 -38.43 -50.78
CA ALA A 164 -3.70 -37.47 -51.52
C ALA A 164 -4.95 -37.06 -50.72
N VAL A 165 -5.59 -38.02 -50.05
CA VAL A 165 -6.71 -37.75 -49.13
C VAL A 165 -6.26 -36.86 -47.97
N ASP A 166 -5.13 -37.18 -47.34
CA ASP A 166 -4.59 -36.38 -46.22
C ASP A 166 -4.29 -34.92 -46.63
N LEU A 167 -3.74 -34.70 -47.84
CA LEU A 167 -3.48 -33.36 -48.37
C LEU A 167 -4.77 -32.57 -48.66
N LEU A 168 -5.79 -33.24 -49.22
CA LEU A 168 -7.09 -32.60 -49.48
C LEU A 168 -7.81 -32.24 -48.18
N SER A 169 -7.80 -33.13 -47.19
CA SER A 169 -8.36 -32.86 -45.87
C SER A 169 -7.61 -31.73 -45.15
N ALA A 170 -6.29 -31.65 -45.29
CA ALA A 170 -5.51 -30.54 -44.76
C ALA A 170 -5.87 -29.22 -45.48
N LEU A 171 -6.00 -29.24 -46.81
CA LEU A 171 -6.42 -28.08 -47.59
C LEU A 171 -7.82 -27.61 -47.15
N GLU A 172 -8.80 -28.49 -47.17
CA GLU A 172 -10.18 -28.23 -46.70
C GLU A 172 -10.18 -27.64 -45.28
N GLY A 173 -9.48 -28.29 -44.34
CA GLY A 173 -9.40 -27.81 -42.95
C GLY A 173 -8.75 -26.43 -42.85
N THR A 174 -7.74 -26.14 -43.67
CA THR A 174 -7.15 -24.79 -43.71
C THR A 174 -8.09 -23.75 -44.32
N ALA A 175 -8.88 -24.09 -45.35
CA ALA A 175 -9.92 -23.21 -45.87
C ALA A 175 -11.00 -22.92 -44.82
N GLU A 176 -11.43 -23.93 -44.07
CA GLU A 176 -12.43 -23.78 -43.01
C GLU A 176 -11.92 -22.85 -41.88
N VAL A 177 -10.68 -23.09 -41.40
CA VAL A 177 -10.05 -22.26 -40.36
C VAL A 177 -9.86 -20.81 -40.82
N LEU A 178 -9.41 -20.62 -42.07
CA LEU A 178 -9.25 -19.30 -42.68
C LEU A 178 -10.58 -18.69 -43.14
N LYS A 179 -11.70 -19.43 -43.05
CA LYS A 179 -13.04 -19.06 -43.50
C LYS A 179 -13.09 -18.61 -44.95
N LEU A 180 -12.45 -19.38 -45.83
CA LEU A 180 -12.40 -19.11 -47.26
C LEU A 180 -13.69 -19.57 -47.95
N ARG A 181 -13.98 -18.95 -49.10
CA ARG A 181 -15.14 -19.30 -49.93
C ARG A 181 -14.86 -20.49 -50.85
N ASP A 182 -13.60 -20.64 -51.26
CA ASP A 182 -13.13 -21.62 -52.22
C ASP A 182 -11.68 -22.02 -51.92
N THR A 183 -11.25 -23.16 -52.46
CA THR A 183 -9.88 -23.66 -52.31
C THR A 183 -8.91 -23.09 -53.35
N SER A 184 -9.27 -21.99 -54.01
CA SER A 184 -8.41 -21.36 -55.02
C SER A 184 -7.24 -20.64 -54.37
N LEU A 185 -6.10 -20.64 -55.08
CA LEU A 185 -4.90 -19.92 -54.64
C LEU A 185 -5.17 -18.41 -54.41
N GLY A 186 -6.10 -17.83 -55.18
CA GLY A 186 -6.50 -16.43 -55.07
C GLY A 186 -7.17 -16.07 -53.74
N SER A 187 -7.82 -17.03 -53.09
CA SER A 187 -8.39 -16.86 -51.75
C SER A 187 -7.40 -17.16 -50.63
N TYR A 188 -6.55 -18.18 -50.82
CA TYR A 188 -5.52 -18.54 -49.83
C TYR A 188 -4.45 -17.46 -49.65
N MET A 189 -3.90 -16.93 -50.75
CA MET A 189 -2.75 -16.04 -50.66
C MET A 189 -3.04 -14.76 -49.84
N PRO A 190 -4.15 -14.04 -50.07
CA PRO A 190 -4.50 -12.88 -49.24
C PRO A 190 -4.77 -13.24 -47.78
N ALA A 191 -5.41 -14.39 -47.52
CA ALA A 191 -5.73 -14.83 -46.17
C ALA A 191 -4.47 -15.21 -45.38
N ILE A 192 -3.54 -15.94 -46.01
CA ILE A 192 -2.24 -16.28 -45.43
C ILE A 192 -1.42 -15.01 -45.17
N ASN A 193 -1.37 -14.08 -46.13
CA ASN A 193 -0.66 -12.81 -45.97
C ASN A 193 -1.26 -11.97 -44.83
N LYS A 194 -2.59 -11.92 -44.73
CA LYS A 194 -3.28 -11.25 -43.62
C LYS A 194 -2.90 -11.87 -42.29
N LEU A 195 -3.02 -13.20 -42.16
CA LEU A 195 -2.66 -13.92 -40.94
C LEU A 195 -1.19 -13.71 -40.56
N THR A 196 -0.29 -13.71 -41.55
CA THR A 196 1.14 -13.48 -41.34
C THR A 196 1.40 -12.06 -40.82
N ASN A 197 0.73 -11.05 -41.40
CA ASN A 197 0.83 -9.67 -40.94
C ASN A 197 0.25 -9.50 -39.53
N ASP A 198 -0.91 -10.09 -39.25
CA ASP A 198 -1.55 -10.06 -37.93
C ASP A 198 -0.64 -10.71 -36.87
N ALA A 199 0.01 -11.83 -37.21
CA ALA A 199 0.98 -12.50 -36.34
C ALA A 199 2.22 -11.62 -36.07
N LEU A 200 2.74 -10.94 -37.10
CA LEU A 200 3.90 -10.06 -36.96
C LEU A 200 3.60 -8.83 -36.09
N GLU A 201 2.45 -8.19 -36.27
CA GLU A 201 2.04 -7.06 -35.41
C GLU A 201 1.74 -7.51 -33.97
N ALA A 202 1.13 -8.69 -33.78
CA ALA A 202 0.96 -9.29 -32.46
C ALA A 202 2.33 -9.55 -31.77
N GLU A 203 3.31 -10.11 -32.48
CA GLU A 203 4.64 -10.35 -31.94
C GLU A 203 5.36 -9.04 -31.58
N LYS A 204 5.25 -8.02 -32.44
CA LYS A 204 5.84 -6.70 -32.20
C LYS A 204 5.24 -6.02 -30.97
N THR A 205 3.93 -6.10 -30.79
CA THR A 205 3.24 -5.56 -29.61
C THR A 205 3.60 -6.34 -28.34
N ASP A 206 3.69 -7.68 -28.41
CA ASP A 206 4.16 -8.51 -27.30
C ASP A 206 5.59 -8.14 -26.87
N ARG A 207 6.52 -8.06 -27.82
CA ARG A 207 7.92 -7.63 -27.56
C ARG A 207 7.97 -6.24 -26.92
N ARG A 208 7.12 -5.31 -27.35
CA ARG A 208 7.03 -3.97 -26.74
C ARG A 208 6.54 -4.06 -25.29
N LEU A 209 5.45 -4.77 -25.04
CA LEU A 209 4.87 -4.94 -23.71
C LEU A 209 5.85 -5.65 -22.76
N GLN A 210 6.61 -6.63 -23.22
CA GLN A 210 7.67 -7.28 -22.43
C GLN A 210 8.77 -6.29 -22.01
N ARG A 211 9.19 -5.37 -22.90
CA ARG A 211 10.14 -4.31 -22.56
C ARG A 211 9.57 -3.32 -21.54
N GLU A 212 8.31 -2.93 -21.69
CA GLU A 212 7.64 -2.05 -20.74
C GLU A 212 7.49 -2.72 -19.36
N LEU A 213 7.11 -4.01 -19.34
CA LEU A 213 6.98 -4.79 -18.10
C LEU A 213 8.31 -4.94 -17.38
N THR A 214 9.38 -5.27 -18.12
CA THR A 214 10.73 -5.36 -17.53
C THR A 214 11.20 -4.01 -16.99
N ALA A 215 10.95 -2.90 -17.71
CA ALA A 215 11.26 -1.55 -17.24
C ALA A 215 10.47 -1.14 -15.98
N VAL A 216 9.19 -1.50 -15.89
CA VAL A 216 8.39 -1.26 -14.68
C VAL A 216 8.90 -2.11 -13.52
N ARG A 217 9.26 -3.37 -13.77
CA ARG A 217 9.80 -4.29 -12.75
C ARG A 217 11.12 -3.80 -12.17
N THR A 218 12.03 -3.27 -13.00
CA THR A 218 13.31 -2.70 -12.52
C THR A 218 13.07 -1.45 -11.67
N LYS A 219 12.19 -0.53 -12.10
CA LYS A 219 11.79 0.65 -11.32
C LYS A 219 11.16 0.27 -9.98
N MET A 220 10.25 -0.70 -9.97
CA MET A 220 9.62 -1.20 -8.74
C MET A 220 10.67 -1.77 -7.77
N THR A 221 11.61 -2.56 -8.29
CA THR A 221 12.68 -3.14 -7.46
C THR A 221 13.54 -2.05 -6.84
N ALA A 222 13.93 -1.03 -7.61
CA ALA A 222 14.67 0.13 -7.11
C ALA A 222 13.89 0.92 -6.04
N ALA A 223 12.59 1.14 -6.26
CA ALA A 223 11.72 1.83 -5.30
C ALA A 223 11.57 1.04 -3.98
N VAL A 224 11.45 -0.29 -4.04
CA VAL A 224 11.36 -1.14 -2.84
C VAL A 224 12.66 -1.09 -2.03
N VAL A 225 13.82 -1.11 -2.69
CA VAL A 225 15.12 -0.98 -2.02
C VAL A 225 15.25 0.39 -1.36
N LEU A 226 14.89 1.48 -2.07
CA LEU A 226 14.91 2.83 -1.51
C LEU A 226 13.98 2.97 -0.30
N ARG A 227 12.76 2.42 -0.39
CA ARG A 227 11.80 2.42 0.71
C ARG A 227 12.37 1.74 1.96
N LYS A 228 13.04 0.59 1.80
CA LYS A 228 13.67 -0.12 2.92
C LYS A 228 14.77 0.73 3.57
N LYS A 229 15.62 1.37 2.75
CA LYS A 229 16.65 2.28 3.26
C LYS A 229 16.07 3.45 4.05
N LEU A 230 15.03 4.11 3.52
CA LEU A 230 14.35 5.21 4.21
C LEU A 230 13.70 4.76 5.52
N GLN A 231 13.14 3.55 5.55
CA GLN A 231 12.60 2.96 6.77
C GLN A 231 13.68 2.74 7.83
N ASP A 232 14.85 2.22 7.44
CA ASP A 232 15.99 2.02 8.33
C ASP A 232 16.53 3.36 8.86
N ASP A 233 16.62 4.39 8.02
CA ASP A 233 17.08 5.72 8.41
C ASP A 233 16.07 6.40 9.36
N LEU A 234 14.76 6.26 9.13
CA LEU A 234 13.73 6.74 10.05
C LEU A 234 13.82 6.08 11.42
N MET A 235 14.07 4.77 11.48
CA MET A 235 14.25 4.08 12.76
C MET A 235 15.46 4.61 13.53
N LYS A 236 16.59 4.86 12.84
CA LYS A 236 17.79 5.45 13.45
C LYS A 236 17.52 6.84 14.00
N ILE A 237 16.91 7.71 13.18
CA ILE A 237 16.60 9.10 13.58
C ILE A 237 15.64 9.13 14.76
N THR A 238 14.63 8.25 14.74
CA THR A 238 13.68 8.15 15.85
C THR A 238 14.38 7.74 17.15
N HIS A 239 15.30 6.79 17.08
CA HIS A 239 16.08 6.37 18.24
C HIS A 239 17.01 7.47 18.76
N THR A 240 17.74 8.17 17.87
CA THR A 240 18.59 9.29 18.28
C THR A 240 17.77 10.41 18.90
N GLN A 241 16.60 10.72 18.34
CA GLN A 241 15.70 11.73 18.87
C GLN A 241 15.20 11.36 20.28
N GLN A 242 14.88 10.09 20.53
CA GLN A 242 14.49 9.62 21.87
C GLN A 242 15.62 9.81 22.89
N VAL A 243 16.85 9.46 22.53
CA VAL A 243 18.03 9.64 23.41
C VAL A 243 18.31 11.12 23.68
N GLU A 244 18.25 11.96 22.65
CA GLU A 244 18.44 13.41 22.78
C GLU A 244 17.34 14.05 23.64
N ALA A 245 16.09 13.64 23.46
CA ALA A 245 14.97 14.11 24.28
C ALA A 245 15.15 13.75 25.75
N ALA A 246 15.51 12.50 26.06
CA ALA A 246 15.80 12.07 27.43
C ALA A 246 16.99 12.85 28.04
N THR A 247 18.04 13.08 27.25
CA THR A 247 19.21 13.86 27.69
C THR A 247 18.86 15.33 27.94
N ALA A 248 18.00 15.92 27.09
CA ALA A 248 17.52 17.28 27.28
C ALA A 248 16.65 17.42 28.54
N GLU A 249 15.78 16.44 28.80
CA GLU A 249 14.97 16.37 30.01
C GLU A 249 15.85 16.26 31.27
N GLU A 250 16.86 15.38 31.25
CA GLU A 250 17.85 15.28 32.33
C GLU A 250 18.56 16.62 32.60
N ARG A 251 18.99 17.32 31.54
CA ARG A 251 19.64 18.64 31.67
C ARG A 251 18.70 19.70 32.25
N LEU A 252 17.42 19.68 31.90
CA LEU A 252 16.42 20.58 32.47
C LEU A 252 16.25 20.33 33.97
N LEU A 253 16.11 19.07 34.38
CA LEU A 253 16.03 18.69 35.78
C LEU A 253 17.28 19.12 36.57
N ASN A 254 18.47 18.92 35.99
CA ASN A 254 19.73 19.34 36.60
C ASN A 254 19.83 20.87 36.72
N MET A 255 19.39 21.62 35.71
CA MET A 255 19.34 23.08 35.75
C MET A 255 18.42 23.57 36.88
N ASP A 256 17.22 22.98 37.01
CA ASP A 256 16.28 23.33 38.09
C ASP A 256 16.83 23.01 39.47
N PHE A 257 17.51 21.87 39.62
CA PHE A 257 18.23 21.52 40.84
C PHE A 257 19.28 22.58 41.20
N MET A 258 20.13 22.96 40.24
CA MET A 258 21.18 23.97 40.45
C MET A 258 20.60 25.35 40.79
N LYS A 259 19.50 25.74 40.14
CA LYS A 259 18.78 26.98 40.43
C LYS A 259 18.22 26.99 41.85
N ASN A 260 17.61 25.89 42.28
CA ASN A 260 17.13 25.72 43.65
C ASN A 260 18.28 25.75 44.66
N LYS A 261 19.40 25.11 44.36
CA LYS A 261 20.58 25.11 45.22
C LYS A 261 21.20 26.49 45.37
N SER A 262 21.31 27.25 44.28
CA SER A 262 21.78 28.64 44.30
C SER A 262 20.89 29.52 45.20
N ARG A 263 19.57 29.37 45.10
CA ARG A 263 18.62 30.10 45.95
C ARG A 263 18.72 29.72 47.43
N ASP A 264 18.90 28.44 47.76
CA ASP A 264 19.16 27.96 49.13
C ASP A 264 20.44 28.60 49.70
N LEU A 265 21.54 28.58 48.94
CA LEU A 265 22.81 29.20 49.36
C LEU A 265 22.68 30.72 49.52
N ALA A 266 22.01 31.41 48.60
CA ALA A 266 21.77 32.84 48.70
C ALA A 266 20.96 33.20 49.96
N CYS A 267 19.94 32.41 50.29
CA CYS A 267 19.17 32.57 51.51
C CYS A 267 20.04 32.37 52.77
N ARG A 268 20.87 31.32 52.81
CA ARG A 268 21.79 31.07 53.93
C ARG A 268 22.81 32.21 54.10
N ASN A 269 23.39 32.69 53.00
CA ASN A 269 24.30 33.82 53.03
C ASN A 269 23.61 35.08 53.57
N LYS A 270 22.39 35.37 53.12
CA LYS A 270 21.60 36.49 53.65
C LYS A 270 21.39 36.38 55.17
N ILE A 271 21.01 35.20 55.66
CA ILE A 271 20.82 34.96 57.11
C ILE A 271 22.14 35.16 57.88
N VAL A 272 23.25 34.63 57.37
CA VAL A 272 24.57 34.80 58.01
C VAL A 272 25.01 36.26 57.98
N GLN A 273 24.75 36.98 56.89
CA GLN A 273 25.05 38.40 56.76
C GLN A 273 24.21 39.23 57.74
N GLU A 274 22.89 39.01 57.82
CA GLU A 274 22.03 39.68 58.79
C GLU A 274 22.48 39.42 60.23
N LYS A 275 22.90 38.19 60.53
CA LYS A 275 23.51 37.84 61.84
C LYS A 275 24.82 38.59 62.06
N LEU A 276 25.66 38.71 61.04
CA LEU A 276 26.92 39.45 61.12
C LEU A 276 26.65 40.95 61.34
N ASP A 277 25.74 41.54 60.59
CA ASP A 277 25.37 42.96 60.69
C ASP A 277 24.70 43.28 62.05
N SER A 278 23.93 42.33 62.60
CA SER A 278 23.34 42.48 63.95
C SER A 278 24.37 42.47 65.07
N ARG A 279 25.53 41.83 64.84
CA ARG A 279 26.67 41.96 65.74
C ARG A 279 27.30 43.29 65.40
N GLN A 280 27.08 44.31 66.22
CA GLN A 280 27.74 45.61 66.13
C GLN A 280 29.26 45.44 66.37
N MET A 281 29.94 44.87 65.38
CA MET A 281 31.37 44.67 65.32
C MET A 281 32.03 46.04 65.20
N GLU A 282 32.96 46.32 66.10
CA GLU A 282 33.77 47.53 65.97
C GLU A 282 34.63 47.42 64.70
N ASP A 283 34.65 48.47 63.89
CA ASP A 283 35.40 48.52 62.62
C ASP A 283 36.90 48.21 62.80
N SER A 284 37.42 48.45 64.00
CA SER A 284 38.80 48.14 64.43
C SER A 284 39.16 46.65 64.39
N LEU A 285 38.16 45.76 64.50
CA LEU A 285 38.32 44.30 64.48
C LEU A 285 38.10 43.67 63.10
N THR A 286 37.87 44.49 62.06
CA THR A 286 37.76 44.02 60.68
C THR A 286 39.11 43.47 60.21
N HIS A 287 39.10 42.41 59.39
CA HIS A 287 40.34 41.83 58.84
C HIS A 287 41.23 42.89 58.20
N GLN A 288 40.65 43.83 57.45
CA GLN A 288 41.37 44.95 56.84
C GLN A 288 42.06 45.86 57.88
N ALA A 289 41.41 46.19 58.99
CA ALA A 289 41.99 47.03 60.04
C ALA A 289 43.11 46.30 60.80
N ILE A 290 42.94 45.00 61.07
CA ILE A 290 43.97 44.15 61.69
C ILE A 290 45.19 44.03 60.78
N VAL A 291 44.98 43.84 59.46
CA VAL A 291 46.07 43.80 58.48
C VAL A 291 46.82 45.13 58.45
N GLN A 292 46.11 46.27 58.37
CA GLN A 292 46.74 47.59 58.42
C GLN A 292 47.52 47.84 59.72
N LEU A 293 47.00 47.39 60.87
CA LEU A 293 47.71 47.46 62.14
C LEU A 293 48.97 46.59 62.12
N SER A 294 48.89 45.39 61.57
CA SER A 294 50.05 44.49 61.43
C SER A 294 51.13 45.10 60.54
N GLU A 295 50.74 45.73 59.43
CA GLU A 295 51.63 46.45 58.51
C GLU A 295 52.29 47.66 59.20
N LYS A 296 51.55 48.41 60.02
CA LYS A 296 52.11 49.50 60.83
C LYS A 296 53.09 49.00 61.89
N ILE A 297 52.78 47.87 62.54
CA ILE A 297 53.68 47.26 63.52
C ILE A 297 54.97 46.80 62.84
N THR A 298 54.88 46.20 61.65
CA THR A 298 56.09 45.80 60.89
C THR A 298 56.90 47.01 60.47
N ALA A 299 56.27 48.07 59.98
CA ALA A 299 56.96 49.32 59.62
C ALA A 299 57.65 49.96 60.84
N LEU A 300 56.96 50.08 61.98
CA LEU A 300 57.55 50.59 63.22
C LEU A 300 58.68 49.69 63.74
N LYS A 301 58.56 48.37 63.59
CA LYS A 301 59.65 47.44 63.92
C LYS A 301 60.86 47.70 63.04
N GLU A 302 60.67 47.86 61.72
CA GLU A 302 61.74 48.20 60.77
C GLU A 302 62.41 49.54 61.11
N GLU A 303 61.66 50.57 61.50
CA GLU A 303 62.20 51.86 61.96
C GLU A 303 62.93 51.76 63.31
N SER A 304 62.47 50.88 64.21
CA SER A 304 63.11 50.69 65.51
C SER A 304 64.45 49.95 65.43
N LEU A 305 64.68 49.14 64.39
CA LEU A 305 65.93 48.40 64.18
C LEU A 305 67.18 49.31 64.09
N PRO A 306 67.24 50.33 63.21
CA PRO A 306 68.38 51.24 63.13
C PRO A 306 68.53 52.10 64.38
N LEU A 307 67.43 52.46 65.05
CA LEU A 307 67.47 53.20 66.31
C LEU A 307 68.06 52.36 67.45
N LYS A 308 67.66 51.08 67.56
CA LYS A 308 68.27 50.13 68.50
C LYS A 308 69.76 49.92 68.21
N LYS A 309 70.15 49.79 66.93
CA LYS A 309 71.56 49.68 66.53
C LYS A 309 72.38 50.92 66.89
N LYS A 310 71.79 52.11 66.84
CA LYS A 310 72.44 53.35 67.33
C LYS A 310 72.55 53.42 68.86
N LEU A 311 71.64 52.78 69.59
CA LEU A 311 71.61 52.77 71.05
C LEU A 311 72.47 51.65 71.65
N GLU A 312 72.73 50.57 70.91
CA GLU A 312 73.51 49.40 71.33
C GLU A 312 74.90 49.77 71.92
N PRO A 313 75.71 50.67 71.34
CA PRO A 313 77.00 51.07 71.93
C PRO A 313 76.87 51.82 73.26
N TYR A 314 75.67 52.33 73.58
CA TYR A 314 75.39 53.05 74.82
C TYR A 314 74.71 52.17 75.87
N SER A 315 74.46 50.88 75.56
CA SER A 315 73.74 49.96 76.46
C SER A 315 74.51 49.62 77.75
N ASP A 316 75.84 49.75 77.74
CA ASP A 316 76.71 49.56 78.91
C ASP A 316 76.78 50.79 79.85
N LEU A 317 76.23 51.93 79.40
CA LEU A 317 76.15 53.13 80.22
C LEU A 317 74.95 53.05 81.17
N SER A 318 75.13 53.57 82.39
CA SER A 318 74.04 53.68 83.35
C SER A 318 72.94 54.62 82.82
N PRO A 319 71.65 54.31 83.00
CA PRO A 319 70.54 55.18 82.59
C PRO A 319 70.58 56.58 83.21
N SER A 320 71.32 56.74 84.32
CA SER A 320 71.56 58.04 84.97
C SER A 320 72.73 58.78 84.30
N PRO A 321 72.52 59.98 83.74
CA PRO A 321 73.57 60.75 83.07
C PRO A 321 74.72 61.15 84.00
N ALA A 322 74.49 61.21 85.32
CA ALA A 322 75.54 61.44 86.30
C ALA A 322 76.45 60.21 86.46
N LEU A 323 75.89 59.00 86.57
CA LEU A 323 76.67 57.76 86.67
C LEU A 323 77.35 57.39 85.35
N ALA A 324 76.72 57.68 84.21
CA ALA A 324 77.33 57.47 82.89
C ALA A 324 78.61 58.30 82.71
N ARG A 325 78.60 59.57 83.16
CA ARG A 325 79.80 60.44 83.15
C ARG A 325 80.92 59.86 84.00
N VAL A 326 80.60 59.32 85.19
CA VAL A 326 81.60 58.67 86.06
C VAL A 326 82.21 57.46 85.36
N LYS A 327 81.40 56.57 84.78
CA LYS A 327 81.91 55.40 84.04
C LYS A 327 82.72 55.76 82.80
N ILE A 328 82.35 56.82 82.09
CA ILE A 328 83.13 57.34 80.95
C ILE A 328 84.49 57.85 81.42
N GLU A 329 84.54 58.58 82.55
CA GLU A 329 85.80 59.07 83.11
C GLU A 329 86.67 57.94 83.70
N GLU A 330 86.08 56.92 84.32
CA GLU A 330 86.80 55.71 84.74
C GLU A 330 87.40 54.97 83.55
N ALA A 331 86.62 54.70 82.50
CA ALA A 331 87.12 54.06 81.29
C ALA A 331 88.20 54.90 80.58
N LYS A 332 88.07 56.24 80.57
CA LYS A 332 89.13 57.13 80.06
C LYS A 332 90.43 57.01 80.86
N ARG A 333 90.34 56.90 82.19
CA ARG A 333 91.52 56.69 83.03
C ARG A 333 92.16 55.33 82.81
N GLU A 334 91.37 54.27 82.65
CA GLU A 334 91.87 52.95 82.29
C GLU A 334 92.53 52.93 80.91
N LEU A 335 91.95 53.61 79.92
CA LEU A 335 92.50 53.73 78.57
C LEU A 335 93.80 54.54 78.57
N ALA A 336 93.85 55.67 79.28
CA ALA A 336 95.08 56.43 79.46
C ALA A 336 96.18 55.62 80.18
N ALA A 337 95.81 54.75 81.12
CA ALA A 337 96.76 53.85 81.77
C ALA A 337 97.28 52.75 80.82
N LEU A 338 96.43 52.21 79.95
CA LEU A 338 96.83 51.24 78.91
C LEU A 338 97.67 51.88 77.80
N ASP A 339 97.33 53.09 77.35
CA ASP A 339 98.14 53.85 76.39
C ASP A 339 99.51 54.17 76.97
N ALA A 340 99.60 54.59 78.25
CA ALA A 340 100.88 54.78 78.91
C ALA A 340 101.71 53.48 79.01
N GLN A 341 101.06 52.32 79.23
CA GLN A 341 101.73 51.02 79.19
C GLN A 341 102.18 50.63 77.78
N LEU A 342 101.39 50.97 76.76
CA LEU A 342 101.74 50.76 75.36
C LEU A 342 102.92 51.64 74.97
N GLU A 343 102.89 52.92 75.33
CA GLU A 343 103.93 53.91 75.09
C GLU A 343 105.22 53.49 75.80
N GLN A 344 105.14 53.02 77.05
CA GLN A 344 106.27 52.40 77.74
C GLN A 344 106.83 51.17 77.01
N LYS A 345 105.97 50.31 76.44
CA LYS A 345 106.41 49.16 75.63
C LYS A 345 106.98 49.55 74.28
N VAL A 346 106.47 50.59 73.65
CA VAL A 346 106.94 51.13 72.37
C VAL A 346 108.29 51.83 72.57
N ASP A 347 108.49 52.55 73.67
CA ASP A 347 109.77 53.13 74.08
C ASP A 347 110.80 52.06 74.46
N PHE A 348 110.35 50.93 75.02
CA PHE A 348 111.20 49.74 75.23
C PHE A 348 111.63 49.08 73.90
N MET A 349 110.84 49.20 72.82
CA MET A 349 111.22 48.73 71.49
C MET A 349 112.13 49.72 70.74
N ASN A 350 111.98 51.03 70.98
CA ASN A 350 112.78 52.09 70.34
C ASN A 350 114.17 52.30 70.96
N THR A 351 114.48 51.65 72.08
CA THR A 351 115.81 51.66 72.74
C THR A 351 116.67 50.45 72.37
N LEU A 352 116.21 49.59 71.45
CA LEU A 352 116.90 48.38 70.98
C LEU A 352 117.45 48.48 69.53
N PHE A 353 117.58 49.66 68.95
CA PHE A 353 118.30 49.88 67.68
C PHE A 353 119.17 51.14 67.68
#